data_AF-A0A954E4K9-F1
#
_entry.id   AF-A0A954E4K9-F1
#
_cell.length_a   1.000
_cell.length_b   1.000
_cell.length_c   1.000
_cell.angle_alpha   90.00
_cell.angle_beta   90.00
_cell.angle_gamma   90.00
#
_symmetry.space_group_name_H-M   'P 1'
#
loop_
_entity.id
_entity.type
_entity.pdbx_description
1 polymer ?
#
loop_
_entity_poly.entity_id
_entity_poly.type
_entity_poly.pdbx_seq_one_letter_code
_entity_poly.pdbx_strand_id
1 'polypeptide(L)'
;MKLLTCCLLGLLCANWNLASARGEEIGLDEFFRVIQAGNVADMMKMMHPQLAERIDPPILEAWLQAVSFRLGHVELISPVTSLISENRRELTAEVFFNKGTAEAELILENNVVVAFEVKSEHLTNWFQRPTSLDLYHSQGRLFLQSLTNSDWESCRKALHEKVSRELTDQYLQDSLTTIETRTGVQPEIHYRQARLVIQPDERLRQIDLVYELTGSRGSLTMEVMVRFHGMQGHLVGFRFLE
;
A
#
# COMPACT_ATOMS: atom_id res chain seq x y z
N MET A 1 -8.85 1.16 -18.06
CA MET A 1 -8.13 0.77 -16.83
C MET A 1 -6.68 1.14 -17.06
N LYS A 2 -6.13 2.14 -16.36
CA LYS A 2 -4.73 2.53 -16.55
C LYS A 2 -3.86 1.42 -15.97
N LEU A 3 -2.98 0.87 -16.81
CA LEU A 3 -2.00 -0.14 -16.43
C LEU A 3 -1.29 0.27 -15.14
N LEU A 4 -1.09 -0.70 -14.25
CA LEU A 4 -0.10 -0.63 -13.19
C LEU A 4 1.29 -0.86 -13.82
N THR A 5 1.69 0.02 -14.74
CA THR A 5 3.05 -0.01 -15.29
C THR A 5 3.97 0.65 -14.27
N CYS A 6 4.57 -0.14 -13.39
CA CYS A 6 5.77 0.27 -12.68
C CYS A 6 6.96 0.30 -13.66
N CYS A 7 7.00 1.30 -14.54
CA CYS A 7 8.22 1.64 -15.26
C CYS A 7 9.20 2.29 -14.29
N LEU A 8 10.07 1.49 -13.66
CA LEU A 8 11.31 1.97 -13.08
C LEU A 8 12.42 1.78 -14.11
N LEU A 9 12.58 2.80 -14.96
CA LEU A 9 13.80 3.07 -15.70
C LEU A 9 14.60 4.05 -14.85
N GLY A 10 15.58 3.55 -14.10
CA GLY A 10 16.41 4.35 -13.22
C GLY A 10 17.51 3.52 -12.58
N LEU A 11 18.63 3.40 -13.27
CA LEU A 11 19.89 2.82 -12.78
C LEU A 11 20.24 3.33 -11.37
N LEU A 12 20.46 2.42 -10.43
CA LEU A 12 21.46 2.57 -9.37
C LEU A 12 22.02 1.18 -9.05
N CYS A 13 23.21 0.90 -9.59
CA CYS A 13 24.02 -0.26 -9.23
C CYS A 13 24.55 -0.06 -7.81
N ALA A 14 24.01 -0.81 -6.84
CA ALA A 14 24.68 -1.08 -5.58
C ALA A 14 24.97 -2.58 -5.54
N ASN A 15 26.26 -2.93 -5.67
CA ASN A 15 26.75 -4.31 -5.58
C ASN A 15 26.44 -4.87 -4.19
N TRP A 16 25.36 -5.64 -4.08
CA TRP A 16 25.13 -6.55 -2.97
C TRP A 16 25.57 -7.94 -3.40
N ASN A 17 26.73 -8.36 -2.89
CA ASN A 17 27.13 -9.77 -2.91
C ASN A 17 26.22 -10.55 -1.95
N LEU A 18 25.07 -11.03 -2.42
CA LEU A 18 24.36 -12.10 -1.74
C LEU A 18 24.93 -13.44 -2.19
N ALA A 19 25.45 -14.18 -1.21
CA ALA A 19 25.85 -15.57 -1.35
C ALA A 19 24.67 -16.40 -1.84
N SER A 20 24.86 -17.09 -2.96
CA SER A 20 23.92 -18.04 -3.56
C SER A 20 23.88 -19.32 -2.72
N ALA A 21 23.08 -19.30 -1.65
CA ALA A 21 22.48 -20.54 -1.17
C ALA A 21 21.60 -21.07 -2.31
N ARG A 22 21.69 -22.37 -2.63
CA ARG A 22 20.74 -23.07 -3.50
C ARG A 22 19.37 -23.08 -2.80
N GLY A 23 18.70 -21.93 -2.80
CA GLY A 23 17.30 -21.81 -2.47
C GLY A 23 16.47 -22.47 -3.55
N GLU A 24 15.30 -22.96 -3.17
CA GLU A 24 14.27 -23.41 -4.09
C GLU A 24 14.03 -22.30 -5.12
N GLU A 25 14.09 -22.65 -6.41
CA GLU A 25 13.89 -21.68 -7.48
C GLU A 25 12.43 -21.23 -7.47
N ILE A 26 12.20 -19.92 -7.33
CA ILE A 26 10.86 -19.37 -7.38
C ILE A 26 10.36 -19.50 -8.83
N GLY A 27 9.22 -20.16 -8.98
CA GLY A 27 8.48 -20.30 -10.22
C GLY A 27 7.01 -19.92 -10.03
N LEU A 28 6.20 -20.04 -11.08
CA LEU A 28 4.78 -19.75 -11.00
C LEU A 28 4.04 -20.71 -10.07
N ASP A 29 4.41 -21.99 -10.01
CA ASP A 29 3.80 -22.97 -9.08
C ASP A 29 3.97 -22.54 -7.63
N GLU A 30 5.20 -22.19 -7.23
CA GLU A 30 5.52 -21.74 -5.88
C GLU A 30 4.83 -20.41 -5.55
N PHE A 31 4.83 -19.46 -6.50
CA PHE A 31 4.14 -18.20 -6.37
C PHE A 31 2.63 -18.38 -6.13
N PHE A 32 1.97 -19.21 -6.94
CA PHE A 32 0.54 -19.48 -6.77
C PHE A 32 0.23 -20.30 -5.53
N ARG A 33 1.12 -21.20 -5.11
CA ARG A 33 1.00 -21.92 -3.84
C ARG A 33 0.95 -20.95 -2.66
N VAL A 34 1.81 -19.92 -2.64
CA VAL A 34 1.81 -18.90 -1.60
C VAL A 34 0.57 -18.01 -1.67
N ILE A 35 0.12 -17.64 -2.88
CA ILE A 35 -1.16 -16.92 -3.06
C ILE A 35 -2.33 -17.73 -2.48
N GLN A 36 -2.41 -19.02 -2.81
CA GLN A 36 -3.49 -19.90 -2.34
C GLN A 36 -3.45 -20.14 -0.83
N ALA A 37 -2.27 -20.13 -0.22
CA ALA A 37 -2.13 -20.19 1.23
C ALA A 37 -2.68 -18.93 1.91
N GLY A 38 -2.81 -17.81 1.19
CA GLY A 38 -3.38 -16.55 1.70
C GLY A 38 -2.53 -15.88 2.78
N ASN A 39 -1.26 -16.27 2.92
CA ASN A 39 -0.37 -15.74 3.96
C ASN A 39 0.39 -14.51 3.45
N VAL A 40 0.04 -13.34 4.00
CA VAL A 40 0.68 -12.05 3.66
C VAL A 40 2.18 -12.06 3.96
N ALA A 41 2.60 -12.60 5.10
CA ALA A 41 4.01 -12.58 5.50
C ALA A 41 4.86 -13.45 4.56
N ASP A 42 4.35 -14.61 4.14
CA ASP A 42 5.08 -15.47 3.22
C ASP A 42 5.16 -14.86 1.82
N MET A 43 4.06 -14.25 1.35
CA MET A 43 4.05 -13.51 0.09
C MET A 43 5.06 -12.34 0.11
N MET A 44 5.14 -11.59 1.21
CA MET A 44 6.10 -10.48 1.37
C MET A 44 7.55 -10.96 1.43
N LYS A 45 7.83 -12.15 2.00
CA LYS A 45 9.19 -12.72 2.04
C LYS A 45 9.72 -13.10 0.65
N MET A 46 8.84 -13.39 -0.30
CA MET A 46 9.24 -13.69 -1.68
C MET A 46 9.64 -12.42 -2.45
N MET A 47 9.26 -11.24 -1.96
CA MET A 47 9.46 -9.97 -2.65
C MET A 47 10.83 -9.37 -2.38
N HIS A 48 11.36 -8.68 -3.38
CA HIS A 48 12.47 -7.77 -3.17
C HIS A 48 12.07 -6.67 -2.17
N PRO A 49 12.95 -6.25 -1.24
CA PRO A 49 12.61 -5.26 -0.21
C PRO A 49 11.99 -3.97 -0.74
N GLN A 50 12.47 -3.47 -1.87
CA GLN A 50 11.93 -2.25 -2.51
C GLN A 50 10.50 -2.43 -3.05
N LEU A 51 10.11 -3.65 -3.44
CA LEU A 51 8.72 -3.94 -3.82
C LEU A 51 7.86 -4.02 -2.56
N ALA A 52 8.35 -4.72 -1.53
CA ALA A 52 7.66 -4.85 -0.25
C ALA A 52 7.36 -3.50 0.40
N GLU A 53 8.27 -2.52 0.34
CA GLU A 53 8.06 -1.15 0.84
C GLU A 53 6.92 -0.38 0.12
N ARG A 54 6.52 -0.84 -1.07
CA ARG A 54 5.47 -0.23 -1.89
C ARG A 54 4.14 -0.96 -1.81
N ILE A 55 4.02 -1.92 -0.90
CA ILE A 55 2.82 -2.73 -0.70
C ILE A 55 2.41 -2.64 0.77
N ASP A 56 1.21 -2.14 1.00
CA ASP A 56 0.61 -2.16 2.33
C ASP A 56 0.06 -3.56 2.61
N PRO A 57 0.49 -4.22 3.71
CA PRO A 57 0.00 -5.53 4.10
C PRO A 57 -1.54 -5.70 4.09
N PRO A 58 -2.36 -4.76 4.61
CA PRO A 58 -3.81 -4.93 4.60
C PRO A 58 -4.44 -4.80 3.20
N ILE A 59 -3.73 -4.24 2.22
CA ILE A 59 -4.18 -4.21 0.82
C ILE A 59 -3.78 -5.51 0.12
N LEU A 60 -2.57 -6.01 0.38
CA LEU A 60 -2.13 -7.32 -0.12
C LEU A 60 -3.05 -8.44 0.41
N GLU A 61 -3.43 -8.38 1.67
CA GLU A 61 -4.39 -9.33 2.25
C GLU A 61 -5.74 -9.28 1.54
N ALA A 62 -6.27 -8.07 1.30
CA ALA A 62 -7.52 -7.89 0.55
C ALA A 62 -7.41 -8.46 -0.87
N TRP A 63 -6.25 -8.33 -1.51
CA TRP A 63 -5.99 -8.90 -2.83
C TRP A 63 -5.95 -10.43 -2.80
N LEU A 64 -5.23 -11.04 -1.84
CA LEU A 64 -5.18 -12.49 -1.65
C LEU A 64 -6.58 -13.07 -1.39
N GLN A 65 -7.36 -12.41 -0.54
CA GLN A 65 -8.76 -12.77 -0.28
C GLN A 65 -9.61 -12.66 -1.55
N ALA A 66 -9.42 -11.62 -2.37
CA ALA A 66 -10.14 -11.46 -3.63
C ALA A 66 -9.79 -12.56 -4.64
N VAL A 67 -8.51 -12.92 -4.79
CA VAL A 67 -8.07 -14.03 -5.65
C VAL A 67 -8.72 -15.33 -5.20
N SER A 68 -8.60 -15.68 -3.91
CA SER A 68 -9.18 -16.90 -3.35
C SER A 68 -10.71 -16.94 -3.50
N PHE A 69 -11.40 -15.84 -3.20
CA PHE A 69 -12.86 -15.80 -3.26
C PHE A 69 -13.38 -15.85 -4.71
N ARG A 70 -12.80 -15.04 -5.61
CA ARG A 70 -13.33 -14.81 -6.96
C ARG A 70 -12.83 -15.79 -8.00
N LEU A 71 -11.55 -16.21 -7.91
CA LEU A 71 -10.95 -17.17 -8.84
C LEU A 71 -10.96 -18.59 -8.27
N GLY A 72 -10.80 -18.73 -6.94
CA GLY A 72 -10.76 -20.03 -6.29
C GLY A 72 -9.36 -20.66 -6.30
N HIS A 73 -9.29 -21.99 -6.48
CA HIS A 73 -8.02 -22.71 -6.48
C HIS A 73 -7.50 -22.90 -7.91
N VAL A 74 -6.17 -22.84 -8.06
CA VAL A 74 -5.46 -23.17 -9.30
C VAL A 74 -5.65 -24.65 -9.61
N GLU A 75 -6.09 -24.94 -10.82
CA GLU A 75 -6.23 -26.30 -11.37
C GLU A 75 -5.09 -26.60 -12.34
N LEU A 76 -4.68 -25.61 -13.12
CA LEU A 76 -3.66 -25.76 -14.16
C LEU A 76 -2.94 -24.43 -14.42
N ILE A 77 -1.64 -24.50 -14.67
CA ILE A 77 -0.84 -23.40 -15.22
C ILE A 77 -0.42 -23.82 -16.62
N SER A 78 -0.81 -23.05 -17.65
CA SER A 78 -0.40 -23.29 -19.04
C SER A 78 1.12 -23.20 -19.20
N PRO A 79 1.70 -23.81 -20.26
CA PRO A 79 3.11 -23.71 -20.54
C PRO A 79 3.61 -22.26 -20.49
N VAL A 80 4.63 -22.03 -19.67
CA VAL A 80 5.13 -20.70 -19.32
C VAL A 80 5.98 -20.16 -20.47
N THR A 81 5.68 -18.94 -20.92
CA THR A 81 6.62 -18.19 -21.75
C THR A 81 7.62 -17.51 -20.84
N SER A 82 8.91 -17.78 -21.05
CA SER A 82 9.98 -17.20 -20.22
C SER A 82 11.00 -16.45 -21.04
N LEU A 83 11.30 -15.21 -20.64
CA LEU A 83 12.52 -14.52 -21.03
C LEU A 83 13.54 -14.66 -19.90
N ILE A 84 14.71 -15.22 -20.21
CA ILE A 84 15.76 -15.48 -19.22
C ILE A 84 17.01 -14.69 -19.62
N SER A 85 17.48 -13.82 -18.72
CA SER A 85 18.82 -13.24 -18.74
C SER A 85 19.59 -13.67 -17.48
N GLU A 86 20.87 -13.29 -17.36
CA GLU A 86 21.76 -13.79 -16.29
C GLU A 86 21.14 -13.72 -14.89
N ASN A 87 20.47 -12.62 -14.56
CA ASN A 87 19.89 -12.39 -13.23
C ASN A 87 18.39 -12.12 -13.23
N ARG A 88 17.73 -12.07 -14.40
CA ARG A 88 16.33 -11.68 -14.52
C ARG A 88 15.53 -12.72 -15.29
N ARG A 89 14.39 -13.10 -14.74
CA ARG A 89 13.42 -14.00 -15.37
C ARG A 89 12.08 -13.31 -15.45
N GLU A 90 11.49 -13.27 -16.63
CA GLU A 90 10.12 -12.80 -16.85
C GLU A 90 9.30 -13.99 -17.28
N LEU A 91 8.28 -14.33 -16.48
CA LEU A 91 7.43 -15.49 -16.66
C LEU A 91 6.01 -15.01 -16.96
N THR A 92 5.44 -15.46 -18.07
CA THR A 92 4.03 -15.19 -18.43
C THR A 92 3.31 -16.51 -18.66
N ALA A 93 2.14 -16.67 -18.06
CA ALA A 93 1.30 -17.84 -18.25
C ALA A 93 -0.18 -17.51 -18.14
N GLU A 94 -0.99 -18.34 -18.80
CA GLU A 94 -2.42 -18.44 -18.51
C GLU A 94 -2.62 -19.41 -17.33
N VAL A 95 -3.40 -19.03 -16.35
CA VAL A 95 -3.64 -19.79 -15.12
C VAL A 95 -5.13 -20.07 -15.02
N PHE A 96 -5.47 -21.35 -14.99
CA PHE A 96 -6.84 -21.83 -14.86
C PHE A 96 -7.13 -22.08 -13.40
N PHE A 97 -8.14 -21.39 -12.90
CA PHE A 97 -8.72 -21.61 -11.59
C PHE A 97 -10.10 -22.23 -11.75
N ASN A 98 -10.58 -22.89 -10.71
CA ASN A 98 -11.89 -23.56 -10.74
C ASN A 98 -13.09 -22.61 -10.90
N LYS A 99 -12.91 -21.27 -10.75
CA LYS A 99 -13.97 -20.27 -11.00
C LYS A 99 -13.65 -19.28 -12.12
N GLY A 100 -12.56 -19.47 -12.86
CA GLY A 100 -12.20 -18.59 -13.97
C GLY A 100 -10.74 -18.67 -14.37
N THR A 101 -10.37 -17.89 -15.37
CA THR A 101 -9.01 -17.85 -15.90
C THR A 101 -8.36 -16.50 -15.59
N ALA A 102 -7.04 -16.49 -15.40
CA ALA A 102 -6.25 -15.28 -15.31
C ALA A 102 -4.99 -15.35 -16.16
N GLU A 103 -4.55 -14.21 -16.68
CA GLU A 103 -3.18 -14.03 -17.18
C GLU A 103 -2.28 -13.63 -16.02
N ALA A 104 -1.16 -14.32 -15.86
CA ALA A 104 -0.19 -14.07 -14.80
C ALA A 104 1.14 -13.63 -15.41
N GLU A 105 1.69 -12.55 -14.87
CA GLU A 105 3.04 -12.07 -15.16
C GLU A 105 3.84 -12.06 -13.86
N LEU A 106 5.04 -12.64 -13.86
CA LEU A 106 5.93 -12.69 -12.71
C LEU A 106 7.35 -12.32 -13.16
N ILE A 107 7.91 -11.27 -12.57
CA ILE A 107 9.28 -10.82 -12.82
C ILE A 107 10.12 -11.11 -11.60
N LEU A 108 11.17 -11.91 -11.80
CA LEU A 108 12.15 -12.28 -10.80
C LEU A 108 13.48 -11.63 -11.12
N GLU A 109 14.16 -11.12 -10.10
CA GLU A 109 15.57 -10.71 -10.17
C GLU A 109 16.32 -11.39 -9.03
N ASN A 110 17.43 -12.09 -9.33
CA ASN A 110 18.18 -12.87 -8.34
C ASN A 110 17.29 -13.80 -7.48
N ASN A 111 16.30 -14.44 -8.12
CA ASN A 111 15.32 -15.33 -7.49
C ASN A 111 14.41 -14.67 -6.42
N VAL A 112 14.17 -13.35 -6.49
CA VAL A 112 13.15 -12.65 -5.70
C VAL A 112 12.16 -11.92 -6.60
N VAL A 113 10.91 -11.78 -6.14
CA VAL A 113 9.82 -11.12 -6.89
C VAL A 113 10.05 -9.61 -6.88
N VAL A 114 10.28 -9.03 -8.06
CA VAL A 114 10.41 -7.57 -8.25
C VAL A 114 9.17 -6.94 -8.88
N ALA A 115 8.35 -7.74 -9.58
CA ALA A 115 7.03 -7.36 -10.03
C ALA A 115 6.15 -8.59 -10.24
N PHE A 116 4.84 -8.43 -10.10
CA PHE A 116 3.85 -9.43 -10.47
C PHE A 116 2.55 -8.77 -10.89
N GLU A 117 1.79 -9.44 -11.75
CA GLU A 117 0.44 -9.04 -12.14
C GLU A 117 -0.43 -10.29 -12.37
N VAL A 118 -1.68 -10.24 -11.91
CA VAL A 118 -2.69 -11.28 -12.19
C VAL A 118 -3.94 -10.59 -12.73
N LYS A 119 -4.21 -10.77 -14.03
CA LYS A 119 -5.31 -10.13 -14.76
C LYS A 119 -6.43 -11.13 -14.97
N SER A 120 -7.63 -10.81 -14.49
CA SER A 120 -8.83 -11.59 -14.76
C SER A 120 -10.05 -10.68 -14.75
N GLU A 121 -11.04 -10.96 -15.59
CA GLU A 121 -12.32 -10.24 -15.58
C GLU A 121 -13.02 -10.34 -14.22
N HIS A 122 -12.84 -11.47 -13.52
CA HIS A 122 -13.38 -11.67 -12.17
C HIS A 122 -12.69 -10.80 -11.10
N LEU A 123 -11.49 -10.29 -11.37
CA LEU A 123 -10.76 -9.38 -10.46
C LEU A 123 -11.04 -7.90 -10.76
N THR A 124 -12.01 -7.57 -11.62
CA THR A 124 -12.44 -6.18 -11.82
C THR A 124 -12.98 -5.60 -10.50
N ASN A 125 -12.51 -4.41 -10.11
CA ASN A 125 -12.90 -3.75 -8.86
C ASN A 125 -12.73 -4.67 -7.62
N TRP A 126 -11.65 -5.45 -7.60
CA TRP A 126 -11.34 -6.34 -6.48
C TRP A 126 -11.15 -5.57 -5.16
N PHE A 127 -10.55 -4.37 -5.22
CA PHE A 127 -10.24 -3.57 -4.05
C PHE A 127 -11.42 -2.70 -3.64
N GLN A 128 -12.01 -3.02 -2.48
CA GLN A 128 -13.13 -2.29 -1.88
C GLN A 128 -12.71 -1.55 -0.60
N ARG A 129 -11.82 -2.16 0.19
CA ARG A 129 -11.24 -1.58 1.40
C ARG A 129 -10.02 -2.41 1.85
N PRO A 130 -9.09 -1.83 2.61
CA PRO A 130 -8.09 -2.61 3.33
C PRO A 130 -8.75 -3.52 4.38
N THR A 131 -8.12 -4.66 4.71
CA THR A 131 -8.62 -5.59 5.73
C THR A 131 -8.50 -5.04 7.15
N SER A 132 -7.53 -4.17 7.40
CA SER A 132 -7.33 -3.44 8.66
C SER A 132 -7.02 -1.95 8.40
N LEU A 133 -7.39 -1.10 9.36
CA LEU A 133 -7.08 0.33 9.38
C LEU A 133 -5.89 0.69 10.27
N ASP A 134 -5.29 -0.27 10.98
CA ASP A 134 -4.29 0.00 12.02
C ASP A 134 -3.06 0.72 11.47
N LEU A 135 -2.61 0.33 10.27
CA LEU A 135 -1.50 0.97 9.57
C LEU A 135 -1.79 2.47 9.34
N TYR A 136 -2.95 2.77 8.79
CA TYR A 136 -3.35 4.13 8.44
C TYR A 136 -3.64 4.97 9.68
N HIS A 137 -4.26 4.38 10.70
CA HIS A 137 -4.45 5.02 12.00
C HIS A 137 -3.12 5.38 12.66
N SER A 138 -2.14 4.48 12.62
CA SER A 138 -0.80 4.72 13.16
C SER A 138 -0.09 5.84 12.41
N GLN A 139 -0.14 5.83 11.08
CA GLN A 139 0.42 6.90 10.24
C GLN A 139 -0.25 8.26 10.52
N GLY A 140 -1.58 8.30 10.56
CA GLY A 140 -2.34 9.52 10.85
C GLY A 140 -2.05 10.08 12.24
N ARG A 141 -1.91 9.19 13.24
CA ARG A 141 -1.52 9.58 14.60
C ARG A 141 -0.09 10.13 14.64
N LEU A 142 0.88 9.47 14.00
CA LEU A 142 2.26 9.96 13.93
C LEU A 142 2.32 11.34 13.27
N PHE A 143 1.58 11.55 12.18
CA PHE A 143 1.47 12.85 11.53
C PHE A 143 0.95 13.93 12.49
N LEU A 144 -0.16 13.66 13.20
CA LEU A 144 -0.73 14.63 14.15
C LEU A 144 0.21 14.90 15.33
N GLN A 145 0.91 13.87 15.84
CA GLN A 145 1.91 14.02 16.90
C GLN A 145 3.07 14.91 16.45
N SER A 146 3.61 14.68 15.25
CA SER A 146 4.65 15.53 14.66
C SER A 146 4.16 16.97 14.49
N LEU A 147 2.92 17.17 14.05
CA LEU A 147 2.31 18.50 13.90
C LEU A 147 2.23 19.22 15.26
N THR A 148 1.74 18.55 16.30
CA THR A 148 1.61 19.13 17.65
C THR A 148 2.94 19.36 18.36
N ASN A 149 4.01 18.71 17.92
CA ASN A 149 5.36 18.83 18.48
C ASN A 149 6.27 19.77 17.66
N SER A 150 5.73 20.43 16.64
CA SER A 150 6.50 21.27 15.71
C SER A 150 7.61 20.54 14.95
N ASP A 151 7.47 19.22 14.73
CA ASP A 151 8.40 18.40 13.95
C ASP A 151 7.97 18.37 12.47
N TRP A 152 8.31 19.45 11.76
CA TRP A 152 7.94 19.65 10.36
C TRP A 152 8.56 18.64 9.40
N GLU A 153 9.75 18.14 9.72
CA GLU A 153 10.43 17.13 8.91
C GLU A 153 9.64 15.81 8.93
N SER A 154 9.25 15.35 10.12
CA SER A 154 8.44 14.13 10.27
C SER A 154 7.04 14.28 9.67
N CYS A 155 6.41 15.47 9.80
CA CYS A 155 5.15 15.77 9.11
C CYS A 155 5.26 15.57 7.59
N ARG A 156 6.33 16.12 6.98
CA ARG A 156 6.58 16.03 5.54
C ARG A 156 6.92 14.62 5.08
N LYS A 157 7.61 13.83 5.91
CA LYS A 157 7.92 12.41 5.64
C LYS A 157 6.68 11.52 5.66
N ALA A 158 5.69 11.84 6.51
CA ALA A 158 4.45 11.09 6.58
C ALA A 158 3.54 11.33 5.35
N LEU A 159 3.65 12.49 4.70
CA LEU A 159 2.83 12.86 3.56
C LEU A 159 3.34 12.29 2.23
N HIS A 160 2.42 12.09 1.29
CA HIS A 160 2.75 11.81 -0.11
C HIS A 160 3.71 12.89 -0.64
N GLU A 161 4.73 12.46 -1.40
CA GLU A 161 5.83 13.32 -1.86
C GLU A 161 5.36 14.62 -2.52
N LYS A 162 4.36 14.55 -3.42
CA LYS A 162 3.81 15.75 -4.06
C LYS A 162 3.22 16.76 -3.07
N VAL A 163 2.51 16.28 -2.05
CA VAL A 163 1.90 17.14 -1.02
C VAL A 163 2.99 17.71 -0.12
N SER A 164 3.95 16.86 0.25
CA SER A 164 5.10 17.24 1.06
C SER A 164 5.93 18.38 0.44
N ARG A 165 6.10 18.39 -0.90
CA ARG A 165 6.79 19.46 -1.64
C ARG A 165 6.01 20.78 -1.70
N GLU A 166 4.68 20.72 -1.69
CA GLU A 166 3.81 21.91 -1.80
C GLU A 166 3.48 22.53 -0.44
N LEU A 167 3.63 21.76 0.65
CA LEU A 167 3.35 22.22 2.00
C LEU A 167 4.39 23.26 2.44
N THR A 168 3.95 24.39 2.99
CA THR A 168 4.87 25.41 3.55
C THR A 168 4.98 25.26 5.06
N ASP A 169 6.12 25.67 5.63
CA ASP A 169 6.26 25.72 7.10
C ASP A 169 5.25 26.67 7.72
N GLN A 170 4.92 27.77 7.02
CA GLN A 170 3.88 28.71 7.44
C GLN A 170 2.52 28.01 7.60
N TYR A 171 2.12 27.16 6.65
CA TYR A 171 0.86 26.44 6.73
C TYR A 171 0.82 25.47 7.92
N LEU A 172 1.93 24.78 8.20
CA LEU A 172 2.05 23.92 9.37
C LEU A 172 1.98 24.73 10.67
N GLN A 173 2.66 25.87 10.73
CA GLN A 173 2.64 26.78 11.88
C GLN A 173 1.25 27.37 12.13
N ASP A 174 0.53 27.79 11.08
CA ASP A 174 -0.84 28.31 11.18
C ASP A 174 -1.80 27.21 11.66
N SER A 175 -1.60 25.97 11.18
CA SER A 175 -2.36 24.80 11.61
C SER A 175 -2.12 24.50 13.10
N LEU A 176 -0.86 24.50 13.56
CA LEU A 176 -0.53 24.33 14.98
C LEU A 176 -1.13 25.45 15.83
N THR A 177 -1.01 26.70 15.39
CA THR A 177 -1.59 27.86 16.10
C THR A 177 -3.10 27.72 16.27
N THR A 178 -3.79 27.19 15.25
CA THR A 178 -5.22 26.89 15.31
C THR A 178 -5.52 25.82 16.36
N ILE A 179 -4.73 24.74 16.40
CA ILE A 179 -4.85 23.68 17.40
C ILE A 179 -4.65 24.24 18.81
N GLU A 180 -3.58 24.99 19.05
CA GLU A 180 -3.24 25.55 20.36
C GLU A 180 -4.27 26.58 20.86
N THR A 181 -4.86 27.35 19.94
CA THR A 181 -5.92 28.30 20.27
C THR A 181 -7.17 27.59 20.76
N ARG A 182 -7.55 26.47 20.13
CA ARG A 182 -8.78 25.74 20.43
C ARG A 182 -8.65 24.74 21.57
N THR A 183 -7.51 24.06 21.66
CA THR A 183 -7.31 22.92 22.58
C THR A 183 -6.31 23.23 23.69
N GLY A 184 -5.45 24.24 23.52
CA GLY A 184 -4.28 24.45 24.36
C GLY A 184 -3.03 23.75 23.81
N VAL A 185 -1.91 23.89 24.52
CA VAL A 185 -0.64 23.24 24.13
C VAL A 185 -0.72 21.74 24.40
N GLN A 186 -0.16 20.92 23.50
CA GLN A 186 -0.09 19.46 23.61
C GLN A 186 -1.45 18.78 23.86
N PRO A 187 -2.38 18.85 22.90
CA PRO A 187 -3.65 18.12 23.02
C PRO A 187 -3.45 16.61 23.02
N GLU A 188 -4.33 15.91 23.71
CA GLU A 188 -4.49 14.48 23.54
C GLU A 188 -5.17 14.20 22.20
N ILE A 189 -4.69 13.17 21.48
CA ILE A 189 -5.19 12.80 20.16
C ILE A 189 -6.03 11.53 20.28
N HIS A 190 -7.33 11.64 20.05
CA HIS A 190 -8.30 10.54 20.15
C HIS A 190 -8.85 10.18 18.78
N TYR A 191 -8.68 8.93 18.36
CA TYR A 191 -9.33 8.45 17.14
C TYR A 191 -10.84 8.29 17.35
N ARG A 192 -11.63 8.76 16.39
CA ARG A 192 -13.10 8.70 16.46
C ARG A 192 -13.65 7.66 15.49
N GLN A 193 -13.32 7.81 14.21
CA GLN A 193 -13.88 6.97 13.15
C GLN A 193 -13.07 7.10 11.86
N ALA A 194 -13.35 6.21 10.90
CA ALA A 194 -12.91 6.33 9.52
C ALA A 194 -14.13 6.43 8.60
N ARG A 195 -14.05 7.30 7.58
CA ARG A 195 -15.04 7.39 6.51
C ARG A 195 -14.43 6.91 5.21
N LEU A 196 -15.15 6.04 4.50
CA LEU A 196 -14.73 5.55 3.19
C LEU A 196 -15.34 6.45 2.11
N VAL A 197 -14.49 7.04 1.27
CA VAL A 197 -14.93 7.82 0.11
C VAL A 197 -14.79 6.94 -1.13
N ILE A 198 -15.93 6.43 -1.59
CA ILE A 198 -16.06 5.49 -2.70
C ILE A 198 -16.44 6.27 -3.97
N GLN A 199 -15.85 5.93 -5.10
CA GLN A 199 -16.23 6.45 -6.41
C GLN A 199 -17.56 5.85 -6.91
N PRO A 200 -18.22 6.47 -7.91
CA PRO A 200 -19.42 5.90 -8.52
C PRO A 200 -19.23 4.50 -9.14
N ASP A 201 -18.01 4.11 -9.49
CA ASP A 201 -17.65 2.77 -9.99
C ASP A 201 -17.27 1.79 -8.87
N GLU A 202 -17.69 2.08 -7.63
CA GLU A 202 -17.46 1.27 -6.42
C GLU A 202 -15.98 1.10 -6.04
N ARG A 203 -15.08 1.94 -6.55
CA ARG A 203 -13.67 1.91 -6.14
C ARG A 203 -13.43 2.80 -4.94
N LEU A 204 -12.76 2.27 -3.92
CA LEU A 204 -12.27 3.09 -2.82
C LEU A 204 -11.19 4.04 -3.34
N ARG A 205 -11.44 5.33 -3.17
CA ARG A 205 -10.48 6.37 -3.56
C ARG A 205 -9.69 6.87 -2.36
N GLN A 206 -10.36 7.01 -1.22
CA GLN A 206 -9.83 7.70 -0.07
C GLN A 206 -10.47 7.17 1.22
N ILE A 207 -9.67 7.12 2.29
CA ILE A 207 -10.12 6.98 3.66
C ILE A 207 -9.88 8.30 4.37
N ASP A 208 -10.91 8.76 5.06
CA ASP A 208 -10.85 9.93 5.92
C ASP A 208 -10.81 9.47 7.37
N LEU A 209 -9.67 9.64 8.03
CA LEU A 209 -9.46 9.33 9.43
C LEU A 209 -9.83 10.54 10.29
N VAL A 210 -10.83 10.41 11.14
CA VAL A 210 -11.33 11.49 11.99
C VAL A 210 -10.77 11.33 13.39
N TYR A 211 -10.11 12.39 13.87
CA TYR A 211 -9.54 12.50 15.21
C TYR A 211 -10.17 13.66 15.97
N GLU A 212 -10.35 13.49 17.27
CA GLU A 212 -10.68 14.56 18.21
C GLU A 212 -9.42 14.89 19.01
N LEU A 213 -9.01 16.16 18.96
CA LEU A 213 -7.92 16.70 19.74
C LEU A 213 -8.53 17.37 20.97
N THR A 214 -8.19 16.92 22.17
CA THR A 214 -8.74 17.46 23.43
C THR A 214 -7.64 18.04 24.29
N GLY A 215 -7.87 19.22 24.88
CA GLY A 215 -6.94 19.80 25.83
C GLY A 215 -7.61 20.79 26.78
N SER A 216 -6.79 21.60 27.45
CA SER A 216 -7.24 22.50 28.52
C SER A 216 -8.23 23.59 28.08
N ARG A 217 -8.28 23.93 26.78
CA ARG A 217 -9.16 24.98 26.24
C ARG A 217 -10.42 24.47 25.55
N GLY A 218 -10.51 23.17 25.29
CA GLY A 218 -11.63 22.58 24.58
C GLY A 218 -11.19 21.42 23.68
N SER A 219 -12.02 21.13 22.68
CA SER A 219 -11.74 20.12 21.66
C SER A 219 -11.81 20.68 20.24
N LEU A 220 -11.12 20.01 19.33
CA LEU A 220 -11.06 20.32 17.91
C LEU A 220 -11.10 19.01 17.13
N THR A 221 -11.97 18.92 16.14
CA THR A 221 -12.02 17.73 15.28
C THR A 221 -11.14 17.96 14.04
N MET A 222 -10.29 16.99 13.74
CA MET A 222 -9.45 16.98 12.55
C MET A 222 -9.71 15.74 11.71
N GLU A 223 -9.59 15.91 10.41
CA GLU A 223 -9.60 14.83 9.45
C GLU A 223 -8.25 14.72 8.79
N VAL A 224 -7.75 13.49 8.67
CA VAL A 224 -6.53 13.13 7.95
C VAL A 224 -6.92 12.22 6.78
N MET A 225 -6.53 12.60 5.57
CA MET A 225 -6.97 11.96 4.33
C MET A 225 -5.90 11.01 3.79
N VAL A 226 -6.26 9.76 3.55
CA VAL A 226 -5.41 8.72 2.94
C VAL A 226 -5.96 8.35 1.57
N ARG A 227 -5.17 8.47 0.50
CA ARG A 227 -5.54 8.02 -0.85
C ARG A 227 -4.78 6.78 -1.27
N PHE A 228 -5.45 5.89 -1.97
CA PHE A 228 -4.86 4.64 -2.46
C PHE A 228 -4.34 4.79 -3.88
N HIS A 229 -3.13 4.32 -4.10
CA HIS A 229 -2.51 4.18 -5.41
C HIS A 229 -1.87 2.80 -5.53
N GLY A 230 -2.46 1.94 -6.37
CA GLY A 230 -2.03 0.54 -6.46
C GLY A 230 -2.21 -0.18 -5.13
N MET A 231 -1.13 -0.76 -4.61
CA MET A 231 -1.12 -1.53 -3.36
C MET A 231 -0.73 -0.69 -2.14
N GLN A 232 -0.75 0.64 -2.21
CA GLN A 232 -0.31 1.52 -1.14
C GLN A 232 -1.29 2.66 -0.87
N GLY A 233 -1.49 2.98 0.40
CA GLY A 233 -2.19 4.17 0.88
C GLY A 233 -1.21 5.27 1.26
N HIS A 234 -1.51 6.51 0.87
CA HIS A 234 -0.68 7.67 1.17
C HIS A 234 -1.49 8.76 1.87
N LEU A 235 -0.92 9.36 2.90
CA LEU A 235 -1.47 10.58 3.50
C LEU A 235 -1.36 11.74 2.50
N VAL A 236 -2.48 12.30 2.09
CA VAL A 236 -2.55 13.35 1.06
C VAL A 236 -3.00 14.70 1.60
N GLY A 237 -3.28 14.81 2.89
CA GLY A 237 -3.61 16.07 3.53
C GLY A 237 -4.41 15.88 4.82
N PHE A 238 -4.78 17.01 5.39
CA PHE A 238 -5.61 17.08 6.58
C PHE A 238 -6.47 18.35 6.56
N ARG A 239 -7.52 18.41 7.37
CA ARG A 239 -8.35 19.61 7.56
C ARG A 239 -9.02 19.61 8.92
N PHE A 240 -9.42 20.79 9.39
CA PHE A 240 -10.31 20.95 10.53
C PHE A 240 -11.76 20.69 10.10
N LEU A 241 -12.55 20.05 10.97
CA LEU A 241 -13.99 19.95 10.79
C LEU A 241 -14.65 21.00 11.70
N GLU A 242 -15.47 21.85 11.10
CA GLU A 242 -16.29 22.85 11.81
C GLU A 242 -17.58 22.24 12.38
#